data_AF-A0A942MH18-F1
#
_entry.id   AF-A0A942MH18-F1
#
_cell.length_a   1.000
_cell.length_b   1.000
_cell.length_c   1.000
_cell.angle_alpha   90.00
_cell.angle_beta   90.00
_cell.angle_gamma   90.00
#
_symmetry.space_group_name_H-M   'P 1'
#
loop_
_entity.id
_entity.type
_entity.pdbx_description
1 polymer ?
#
loop_
_entity_poly.entity_id
_entity_poly.type
_entity_poly.pdbx_seq_one_letter_code
_entity_poly.pdbx_strand_id
1 'polypeptide(L)'
;MKDYYSILNIAKEATAMEIKKAYFALVRVYPPDRYPEEFMKIREAYEVLIDDNTRRQHDEVDAMPDVVRAYFKEGRKALDAGEAEEAIRLLEQVVKVYPKFSVVNSLLGEAYLINENSGKAIRTFEDLVSRERNNAGFARQLAHAYAMRGWHIKAIQQYHRALSLDEDNISLWLGLLDCYLKAKDYEEAKKTVLTGLEVSNRKGWDNLELYYHIIQIDILSGDHAGMRQHLEEVKNKAVEKEEERANVAWFLASLAKKIQLIGLSEESTATIDAALTLLPDDKEIKKIKKEMDMEHDILSQIKKLEADPSINSHLAEMLDFERHLCNDTSCLDCRITQFFLEMDVVIEIKSYRKDILRLKKSYPELYEIKKEFFDTALNPRKEEHLFNTYRKKYNKYNKLCPERFTPDDDDDEDEEEYYIPETYRRPEPKVGRNDPCPCGSGKKYKKCCGGS
;
A
#
# COMPACT_ATOMS: atom_id res chain seq x y z
N MET A 1 -2.22 -12.14 38.12
CA MET A 1 -1.29 -13.11 37.52
C MET A 1 -1.79 -14.46 37.95
N LYS A 2 -1.86 -15.42 37.03
CA LYS A 2 -2.44 -16.73 37.32
C LYS A 2 -1.45 -17.51 38.18
N ASP A 3 -1.96 -18.19 39.20
CA ASP A 3 -1.15 -19.12 39.99
C ASP A 3 -1.06 -20.45 39.23
N TYR A 4 -0.04 -20.56 38.36
CA TYR A 4 0.15 -21.72 37.50
C TYR A 4 0.45 -23.01 38.30
N TYR A 5 1.04 -22.89 39.49
CA TYR A 5 1.31 -24.02 40.38
C TYR A 5 0.00 -24.61 40.91
N SER A 6 -0.93 -23.75 41.34
CA SER A 6 -2.26 -24.16 41.74
C SER A 6 -3.07 -24.75 40.57
N ILE A 7 -2.93 -24.22 39.35
CA ILE A 7 -3.60 -24.75 38.15
C ILE A 7 -3.15 -26.19 37.85
N LEU A 8 -1.85 -26.48 37.96
CA LEU A 8 -1.33 -27.84 37.78
C LEU A 8 -1.43 -28.72 39.03
N ASN A 9 -1.90 -28.17 40.15
CA ASN A 9 -1.96 -28.84 41.45
C ASN A 9 -0.60 -29.42 41.89
N ILE A 10 0.45 -28.60 41.80
CA ILE A 10 1.83 -28.96 42.14
C ILE A 10 2.47 -27.92 43.08
N ALA A 11 3.52 -28.33 43.79
CA ALA A 11 4.31 -27.42 44.62
C ALA A 11 5.26 -26.54 43.77
N LYS A 12 5.71 -25.41 44.33
CA LYS A 12 6.67 -24.50 43.67
C LYS A 12 8.03 -25.14 43.43
N GLU A 13 8.35 -26.20 44.17
CA GLU A 13 9.60 -26.95 44.09
C GLU A 13 9.49 -28.16 43.16
N ALA A 14 8.34 -28.36 42.48
CA ALA A 14 8.11 -29.51 41.62
C ALA A 14 9.15 -29.61 40.50
N THR A 15 9.63 -30.82 40.27
CA THR A 15 10.57 -31.17 39.20
C THR A 15 9.87 -31.15 37.84
N ALA A 16 10.64 -31.01 36.74
CA ALA A 16 10.11 -31.08 35.38
C ALA A 16 9.33 -32.39 35.11
N MET A 17 9.72 -33.50 35.75
CA MET A 17 9.01 -34.77 35.66
C MET A 17 7.65 -34.71 36.33
N GLU A 18 7.55 -34.09 37.51
CA GLU A 18 6.29 -33.91 38.23
C GLU A 18 5.35 -32.95 37.50
N ILE A 19 5.88 -31.86 36.93
CA ILE A 19 5.13 -30.93 36.08
C ILE A 19 4.53 -31.66 34.86
N LYS A 20 5.34 -32.44 34.13
CA LYS A 20 4.86 -33.25 33.00
C LYS A 20 3.79 -34.26 33.44
N LYS A 21 4.02 -34.95 34.55
CA LYS A 21 3.08 -35.94 35.08
C LYS A 21 1.73 -35.30 35.44
N ALA A 22 1.76 -34.14 36.09
CA ALA A 22 0.57 -33.37 36.46
C ALA A 22 -0.19 -32.89 35.22
N TYR A 23 0.52 -32.33 34.23
CA TYR A 23 -0.07 -31.92 32.95
C TYR A 23 -0.80 -33.09 32.26
N PHE A 24 -0.15 -34.24 32.06
CA PHE A 24 -0.80 -35.38 31.41
C PHE A 24 -1.96 -35.96 32.21
N ALA A 25 -1.91 -35.91 33.54
CA ALA A 25 -3.04 -36.30 34.38
C ALA A 25 -4.24 -35.36 34.16
N LEU A 26 -4.01 -34.05 34.14
CA LEU A 26 -5.04 -33.05 33.93
C LEU A 26 -5.61 -33.08 32.51
N VAL A 27 -4.80 -33.29 31.47
CA VAL A 27 -5.29 -33.42 30.08
C VAL A 27 -6.23 -34.63 29.90
N ARG A 28 -6.03 -35.73 30.67
CA ARG A 28 -6.97 -36.86 30.63
C ARG A 28 -8.32 -36.53 31.29
N VAL A 29 -8.32 -35.65 32.28
CA VAL A 29 -9.53 -35.19 32.97
C VAL A 29 -10.22 -34.10 32.15
N TYR A 30 -9.44 -33.22 31.53
CA TYR A 30 -9.87 -32.07 30.73
C TYR A 30 -9.34 -32.17 29.29
N PRO A 31 -9.83 -33.15 28.49
CA PRO A 31 -9.44 -33.25 27.10
C PRO A 31 -9.92 -32.03 26.28
N PRO A 32 -9.13 -31.57 25.28
CA PRO A 32 -9.39 -30.33 24.55
C PRO A 32 -10.76 -30.32 23.83
N ASP A 33 -11.20 -31.48 23.32
CA ASP A 33 -12.48 -31.59 22.59
C ASP A 33 -13.71 -31.36 23.47
N ARG A 34 -13.59 -31.57 24.79
CA ARG A 34 -14.71 -31.44 25.75
C ARG A 34 -14.56 -30.27 26.72
N TYR A 35 -13.32 -29.86 27.01
CA TYR A 35 -12.98 -28.83 28.00
C TYR A 35 -11.93 -27.85 27.43
N PRO A 36 -12.23 -27.13 26.35
CA PRO A 36 -11.25 -26.30 25.66
C PRO A 36 -10.70 -25.18 26.56
N GLU A 37 -11.53 -24.54 27.38
CA GLU A 37 -11.10 -23.43 28.25
C GLU A 37 -10.18 -23.90 29.39
N GLU A 38 -10.53 -24.99 30.06
CA GLU A 38 -9.70 -25.59 31.11
C GLU A 38 -8.39 -26.10 30.51
N PHE A 39 -8.46 -26.79 29.37
CA PHE A 39 -7.30 -27.27 28.65
C PHE A 39 -6.34 -26.12 28.30
N MET A 40 -6.85 -24.99 27.82
CA MET A 40 -6.02 -23.80 27.55
C MET A 40 -5.30 -23.30 28.80
N LYS A 41 -5.99 -23.20 29.94
CA LYS A 41 -5.37 -22.77 31.21
C LYS A 41 -4.29 -23.75 31.68
N ILE A 42 -4.56 -25.06 31.58
CA ILE A 42 -3.63 -26.13 31.95
C ILE A 42 -2.40 -26.11 31.05
N ARG A 43 -2.61 -25.95 29.74
CA ARG A 43 -1.55 -25.88 28.74
C ARG A 43 -0.66 -24.65 28.94
N GLU A 44 -1.25 -23.48 29.15
CA GLU A 44 -0.52 -22.25 29.47
C GLU A 44 0.33 -22.41 30.74
N ALA A 45 -0.25 -22.98 31.80
CA ALA A 45 0.49 -23.26 33.04
C ALA A 45 1.66 -24.23 32.81
N TYR A 46 1.44 -25.28 32.02
CA TYR A 46 2.50 -26.23 31.66
C TYR A 46 3.61 -25.58 30.83
N GLU A 47 3.27 -24.82 29.79
CA GLU A 47 4.24 -24.15 28.92
C GLU A 47 5.11 -23.14 29.69
N VAL A 48 4.52 -22.42 30.66
CA VAL A 48 5.27 -21.50 31.53
C VAL A 48 6.12 -22.23 32.56
N LEU A 49 5.64 -23.33 33.16
CA LEU A 49 6.36 -23.98 34.25
C LEU A 49 7.38 -25.02 33.79
N ILE A 50 7.27 -25.57 32.57
CA ILE A 50 8.15 -26.65 32.12
C ILE A 50 9.51 -26.20 31.62
N ASP A 51 9.59 -24.98 31.08
CA ASP A 51 10.86 -24.38 30.68
C ASP A 51 11.45 -23.59 31.86
N ASP A 52 12.70 -23.90 32.21
CA ASP A 52 13.35 -23.34 33.39
C ASP A 52 13.46 -21.80 33.31
N ASN A 53 13.61 -21.24 32.10
CA ASN A 53 13.73 -19.80 31.92
C ASN A 53 12.36 -19.11 32.08
N THR A 54 11.32 -19.60 31.41
CA THR A 54 9.96 -19.03 31.54
C THR A 54 9.41 -19.18 32.96
N ARG A 55 9.69 -20.32 33.63
CA ARG A 55 9.32 -20.54 35.03
C ARG A 55 10.03 -19.55 35.94
N ARG A 56 11.34 -19.40 35.80
CA ARG A 56 12.12 -18.44 36.59
C ARG A 56 11.60 -17.02 36.40
N GLN A 57 11.28 -16.63 35.17
CA GLN A 57 10.73 -15.31 34.88
C GLN A 57 9.35 -15.11 35.52
N HIS A 58 8.48 -16.13 35.48
CA HIS A 58 7.18 -16.11 36.17
C HIS A 58 7.36 -15.94 37.68
N ASP A 59 8.23 -16.74 38.29
CA ASP A 59 8.55 -16.67 39.72
C ASP A 59 9.13 -15.30 40.12
N GLU A 60 10.02 -14.73 39.29
CA GLU A 60 10.57 -13.39 39.52
C GLU A 60 9.47 -12.32 39.53
N VAL A 61 8.48 -12.39 38.63
CA VAL A 61 7.33 -11.46 38.64
C VAL A 61 6.43 -11.69 39.84
N ASP A 62 6.17 -12.95 40.20
CA ASP A 62 5.31 -13.29 41.33
C ASP A 62 5.94 -12.98 42.69
N ALA A 63 7.27 -12.88 42.75
CA ALA A 63 8.01 -12.42 43.93
C ALA A 63 8.09 -10.88 44.02
N MET A 64 7.68 -10.13 42.99
CA MET A 64 7.74 -8.66 43.03
C MET A 64 6.79 -8.09 44.09
N PRO A 65 7.21 -7.06 44.85
CA PRO A 65 6.31 -6.27 45.68
C PRO A 65 5.12 -5.77 44.85
N ASP A 66 3.93 -5.74 45.43
CA ASP A 66 2.68 -5.43 44.71
C ASP A 66 2.76 -4.15 43.89
N VAL A 67 3.39 -3.10 44.44
CA VAL A 67 3.62 -1.81 43.76
C VAL A 67 4.52 -1.98 42.52
N VAL A 68 5.61 -2.74 42.63
CA VAL A 68 6.52 -2.99 41.51
C VAL A 68 5.85 -3.85 40.45
N ARG A 69 5.08 -4.86 40.87
CA ARG A 69 4.28 -5.71 39.98
C ARG A 69 3.21 -4.90 39.25
N ALA A 70 2.62 -3.89 39.90
CA ALA A 70 1.68 -2.98 39.25
C ALA A 70 2.37 -2.15 38.16
N TYR A 71 3.55 -1.57 38.42
CA TYR A 71 4.33 -0.89 37.39
C TYR A 71 4.69 -1.80 36.22
N PHE A 72 5.04 -3.06 36.48
CA PHE A 72 5.32 -4.04 35.43
C PHE A 72 4.10 -4.30 34.53
N LYS A 73 2.94 -4.53 35.14
CA LYS A 73 1.69 -4.81 34.41
C LYS A 73 1.21 -3.62 33.60
N GLU A 74 1.15 -2.43 34.22
CA GLU A 74 0.71 -1.22 33.54
C GLU A 74 1.71 -0.82 32.46
N GLY A 75 3.02 -0.99 32.69
CA GLY A 75 4.05 -0.70 31.69
C GLY A 75 3.96 -1.60 30.46
N ARG A 76 3.71 -2.91 30.66
CA ARG A 76 3.43 -3.84 29.55
C ARG A 76 2.15 -3.46 28.81
N LYS A 77 1.08 -3.13 29.53
CA LYS A 77 -0.20 -2.72 28.92
C LYS A 77 -0.07 -1.43 28.11
N ALA A 78 0.68 -0.44 28.61
CA ALA A 78 0.98 0.79 27.89
C ALA A 78 1.78 0.50 26.61
N LEU A 79 2.74 -0.42 26.67
CA LEU A 79 3.49 -0.85 25.48
C LEU A 79 2.58 -1.53 24.45
N ASP A 80 1.73 -2.45 24.87
CA ASP A 80 0.76 -3.13 24.00
C ASP A 80 -0.24 -2.14 23.37
N ALA A 81 -0.51 -1.02 24.05
CA ALA A 81 -1.34 0.09 23.55
C ALA A 81 -0.57 1.08 22.64
N GLY A 82 0.75 0.90 22.45
CA GLY A 82 1.61 1.82 21.70
C GLY A 82 1.98 3.10 22.45
N GLU A 83 1.66 3.22 23.73
CA GLU A 83 1.95 4.37 24.58
C GLU A 83 3.39 4.30 25.11
N ALA A 84 4.35 4.52 24.21
CA ALA A 84 5.77 4.23 24.46
C ALA A 84 6.37 5.04 25.63
N GLU A 85 6.05 6.33 25.76
CA GLU A 85 6.56 7.17 26.85
C GLU A 85 6.10 6.67 28.23
N GLU A 86 4.83 6.28 28.35
CA GLU A 86 4.27 5.79 29.59
C GLU A 86 4.81 4.40 29.93
N ALA A 87 4.95 3.53 28.93
CA ALA A 87 5.61 2.24 29.07
C ALA A 87 7.05 2.40 29.61
N ILE A 88 7.83 3.30 29.03
CA ILE A 88 9.20 3.61 29.50
C ILE A 88 9.17 4.05 30.97
N ARG A 89 8.34 5.03 31.32
CA ARG A 89 8.27 5.60 32.67
C ARG A 89 7.96 4.55 33.73
N LEU A 90 7.02 3.65 33.44
CA LEU A 90 6.57 2.57 34.32
C LEU A 90 7.62 1.46 34.42
N LEU A 91 8.14 0.97 33.29
CA LEU A 91 9.14 -0.09 33.24
C LEU A 91 10.46 0.34 33.89
N GLU A 92 10.85 1.62 33.78
CA GLU A 92 12.02 2.16 34.50
C GLU A 92 11.86 2.07 36.02
N GLN A 93 10.65 2.16 36.58
CA GLN A 93 10.46 1.92 38.02
C GLN A 93 10.74 0.46 38.40
N VAL A 94 10.44 -0.48 37.50
CA VAL A 94 10.73 -1.90 37.72
C VAL A 94 12.23 -2.16 37.61
N VAL A 95 12.91 -1.59 36.61
CA VAL A 95 14.38 -1.71 36.42
C VAL A 95 15.16 -1.17 37.63
N LYS A 96 14.68 -0.13 38.31
CA LYS A 96 15.33 0.38 39.54
C LYS A 96 15.45 -0.68 40.64
N VAL A 97 14.48 -1.58 40.74
CA VAL A 97 14.43 -2.63 41.78
C VAL A 97 14.99 -3.96 41.24
N TYR A 98 14.69 -4.27 39.98
CA TYR A 98 15.08 -5.50 39.29
C TYR A 98 15.92 -5.20 38.03
N PRO A 99 17.14 -4.65 38.17
CA PRO A 99 17.91 -4.14 37.03
C PRO A 99 18.32 -5.23 36.03
N LYS A 100 18.43 -6.48 36.47
CA LYS A 100 18.85 -7.61 35.63
C LYS A 100 17.67 -8.46 35.15
N PHE A 101 16.43 -8.09 35.43
CA PHE A 101 15.29 -8.89 35.00
C PHE A 101 15.09 -8.77 33.49
N SER A 102 15.30 -9.88 32.78
CA SER A 102 15.44 -9.88 31.32
C SER A 102 14.15 -9.47 30.61
N VAL A 103 12.98 -9.91 31.10
CA VAL A 103 11.67 -9.57 30.50
C VAL A 103 11.43 -8.07 30.52
N VAL A 104 11.69 -7.40 31.65
CA VAL A 104 11.51 -5.94 31.75
C VAL A 104 12.46 -5.20 30.83
N ASN A 105 13.73 -5.59 30.79
CA ASN A 105 14.70 -4.97 29.90
C ASN A 105 14.34 -5.18 28.42
N SER A 106 13.79 -6.34 28.06
CA SER A 106 13.28 -6.61 26.71
C SER A 106 12.14 -5.65 26.36
N LEU A 107 11.12 -5.54 27.23
CA LEU A 107 9.98 -4.63 27.02
C LEU A 107 10.42 -3.16 26.99
N LEU A 108 11.37 -2.77 27.83
CA LEU A 108 11.91 -1.41 27.86
C LEU A 108 12.71 -1.10 26.57
N GLY A 109 13.48 -2.07 26.06
CA GLY A 109 14.16 -1.94 24.77
C GLY A 109 13.19 -1.76 23.61
N GLU A 110 12.07 -2.48 23.61
CA GLU A 110 11.00 -2.33 22.62
C GLU A 110 10.30 -0.97 22.71
N ALA A 111 9.95 -0.53 23.92
CA ALA A 111 9.38 0.79 24.15
C ALA A 111 10.33 1.91 23.68
N TYR A 112 11.64 1.74 23.87
CA TYR A 112 12.63 2.66 23.32
C TYR A 112 12.68 2.66 21.78
N LEU A 113 12.44 1.53 21.10
CA LEU A 113 12.36 1.52 19.64
C LEU A 113 11.12 2.26 19.12
N ILE A 114 9.96 2.05 19.76
CA ILE A 114 8.71 2.72 19.37
C ILE A 114 8.83 4.24 19.57
N ASN A 115 9.48 4.67 20.66
CA ASN A 115 9.77 6.09 20.91
C ASN A 115 11.05 6.59 20.19
N GLU A 116 11.43 5.95 19.08
CA GLU A 116 12.57 6.30 18.20
C GLU A 116 13.97 6.39 18.87
N ASN A 117 14.07 5.98 20.14
CA ASN A 117 15.30 5.97 20.93
C ASN A 117 16.13 4.69 20.70
N SER A 118 16.42 4.44 19.43
CA SER A 118 17.20 3.29 18.95
C SER A 118 18.54 3.10 19.67
N GLY A 119 19.22 4.19 20.07
CA GLY A 119 20.50 4.10 20.79
C GLY A 119 20.38 3.53 22.22
N LYS A 120 19.31 3.85 22.95
CA LYS A 120 19.04 3.20 24.25
C LYS A 120 18.60 1.75 24.05
N ALA A 121 17.71 1.50 23.08
CA ALA A 121 17.25 0.15 22.76
C ALA A 121 18.41 -0.80 22.45
N ILE A 122 19.33 -0.39 21.56
CA ILE A 122 20.51 -1.18 21.18
C ILE A 122 21.33 -1.56 22.41
N ARG A 123 21.65 -0.60 23.29
CA ARG A 123 22.44 -0.88 24.50
C ARG A 123 21.75 -1.87 25.44
N THR A 124 20.43 -1.73 25.61
CA THR A 124 19.63 -2.65 26.42
C THR A 124 19.65 -4.07 25.83
N PHE A 125 19.50 -4.20 24.51
CA PHE A 125 19.53 -5.49 23.83
C PHE A 125 20.94 -6.10 23.75
N GLU A 126 22.00 -5.30 23.59
CA GLU A 126 23.39 -5.77 23.67
C GLU A 126 23.68 -6.38 25.04
N ASP A 127 23.24 -5.72 26.12
CA ASP A 127 23.37 -6.26 27.49
C ASP A 127 22.60 -7.58 27.63
N LEU A 128 21.35 -7.66 27.17
CA LEU A 128 20.55 -8.89 27.19
C LEU A 128 21.24 -10.05 26.44
N VAL A 129 21.69 -9.80 25.22
CA VAL A 129 22.39 -10.79 24.38
C VAL A 129 23.73 -11.22 24.98
N SER A 130 24.40 -10.34 25.73
CA SER A 130 25.66 -10.65 26.40
C SER A 130 25.47 -11.61 27.59
N ARG A 131 24.35 -11.45 28.32
CA ARG A 131 23.98 -12.24 29.50
C ARG A 131 23.35 -13.58 29.12
N GLU A 132 22.47 -13.58 28.12
CA GLU A 132 21.75 -14.77 27.65
C GLU A 132 22.11 -15.08 26.20
N ARG A 133 23.33 -15.59 26.00
CA ARG A 133 23.90 -15.78 24.66
C ARG A 133 23.16 -16.77 23.77
N ASN A 134 22.41 -17.69 24.36
CA ASN A 134 21.68 -18.75 23.64
C ASN A 134 20.18 -18.43 23.48
N ASN A 135 19.79 -17.16 23.67
CA ASN A 135 18.41 -16.72 23.50
C ASN A 135 18.21 -16.11 22.09
N ALA A 136 17.58 -16.88 21.19
CA ALA A 136 17.31 -16.45 19.81
C ALA A 136 16.43 -15.18 19.76
N GLY A 137 15.48 -15.05 20.68
CA GLY A 137 14.58 -13.91 20.78
C GLY A 137 15.31 -12.60 21.05
N PHE A 138 16.31 -12.61 21.94
CA PHE A 138 17.12 -11.42 22.22
C PHE A 138 18.07 -11.07 21.06
N ALA A 139 18.65 -12.07 20.41
CA ALA A 139 19.43 -11.86 19.19
C ALA A 139 18.56 -11.21 18.09
N ARG A 140 17.31 -11.66 17.91
CA ARG A 140 16.33 -11.06 17.00
C ARG A 140 16.00 -9.61 17.36
N GLN A 141 15.76 -9.31 18.63
CA GLN A 141 15.46 -7.95 19.08
C GLN A 141 16.63 -6.99 18.84
N LEU A 142 17.86 -7.44 19.11
CA LEU A 142 19.06 -6.66 18.79
C LEU A 142 19.21 -6.46 17.27
N ALA A 143 18.97 -7.52 16.48
CA ALA A 143 19.00 -7.43 15.02
C ALA A 143 18.00 -6.40 14.49
N HIS A 144 16.77 -6.44 14.99
CA HIS A 144 15.71 -5.50 14.62
C HIS A 144 16.08 -4.06 15.03
N ALA A 145 16.62 -3.86 16.23
CA ALA A 145 17.09 -2.55 16.68
C ALA A 145 18.21 -1.99 15.78
N TYR A 146 19.14 -2.85 15.33
CA TYR A 146 20.15 -2.46 14.34
C TYR A 146 19.54 -2.12 12.98
N ALA A 147 18.58 -2.90 12.50
CA ALA A 147 17.90 -2.66 11.23
C ALA A 147 17.15 -1.32 11.24
N MET A 148 16.42 -1.01 12.31
CA MET A 148 15.71 0.27 12.50
C MET A 148 16.67 1.47 12.56
N ARG A 149 17.92 1.26 13.01
CA ARG A 149 18.97 2.28 13.00
C ARG A 149 19.65 2.45 11.63
N GLY A 150 19.39 1.55 10.67
CA GLY A 150 20.07 1.49 9.38
C GLY A 150 21.40 0.73 9.41
N TRP A 151 21.73 0.03 10.49
CA TRP A 151 22.95 -0.76 10.62
C TRP A 151 22.76 -2.19 10.09
N HIS A 152 22.40 -2.29 8.81
CA HIS A 152 21.99 -3.56 8.17
C HIS A 152 23.02 -4.69 8.31
N ILE A 153 24.32 -4.41 8.18
CA ILE A 153 25.39 -5.42 8.33
C ILE A 153 25.36 -6.05 9.74
N LYS A 154 25.21 -5.24 10.79
CA LYS A 154 25.12 -5.74 12.17
C LYS A 154 23.82 -6.49 12.41
N ALA A 155 22.72 -6.02 11.82
CA ALA A 155 21.43 -6.69 11.88
C ALA A 155 21.51 -8.10 11.27
N ILE A 156 22.05 -8.21 10.06
CA ILE A 156 22.26 -9.48 9.35
C ILE A 156 23.07 -10.47 10.20
N GLN A 157 24.17 -10.03 10.82
CA GLN A 157 24.97 -10.88 11.71
C GLN A 157 24.16 -11.42 12.90
N GLN A 158 23.31 -10.58 13.51
CA GLN A 158 22.48 -11.02 14.64
C GLN A 158 21.31 -11.90 14.20
N TYR A 159 20.73 -11.69 13.01
CA TYR A 159 19.74 -12.59 12.44
C TYR A 159 20.31 -13.97 12.11
N HIS A 160 21.50 -14.05 11.50
CA HIS A 160 22.20 -15.33 11.31
C HIS A 160 22.46 -16.06 12.62
N ARG A 161 22.85 -15.32 13.67
CA ARG A 161 23.00 -15.90 15.01
C ARG A 161 21.66 -16.39 15.56
N ALA A 162 20.59 -15.62 15.43
CA ALA A 162 19.27 -16.04 15.89
C ALA A 162 18.82 -17.31 15.15
N LEU A 163 19.00 -17.38 13.83
CA LEU A 163 18.70 -18.55 13.00
C LEU A 163 19.54 -19.78 13.39
N SER A 164 20.79 -19.60 13.81
CA SER A 164 21.62 -20.71 14.31
C SER A 164 21.09 -21.34 15.62
N LEU A 165 20.25 -20.61 16.35
CA LEU A 165 19.63 -21.05 17.60
C LEU A 165 18.20 -21.58 17.38
N ASP A 166 17.48 -21.04 16.40
CA ASP A 166 16.05 -21.28 16.16
C ASP A 166 15.73 -21.19 14.64
N GLU A 167 16.22 -22.15 13.86
CA GLU A 167 16.11 -22.12 12.39
C GLU A 167 14.67 -22.33 11.86
N ASP A 168 13.73 -22.79 12.69
CA ASP A 168 12.31 -22.98 12.36
C ASP A 168 11.46 -21.73 12.52
N ASN A 169 12.05 -20.63 13.02
CA ASN A 169 11.30 -19.43 13.28
C ASN A 169 11.23 -18.53 12.04
N ILE A 170 10.07 -18.54 11.39
CA ILE A 170 9.81 -17.74 10.18
C ILE A 170 10.09 -16.24 10.38
N SER A 171 9.81 -15.69 11.56
CA SER A 171 10.06 -14.26 11.84
C SER A 171 11.55 -13.91 11.76
N LEU A 172 12.46 -14.87 11.95
CA LEU A 172 13.90 -14.67 11.79
C LEU A 172 14.31 -14.63 10.32
N TRP A 173 13.75 -15.52 9.50
CA TRP A 173 13.95 -15.53 8.04
C TRP A 173 13.43 -14.24 7.41
N LEU A 174 12.23 -13.80 7.79
CA LEU A 174 11.63 -12.56 7.31
C LEU A 174 12.43 -11.32 7.75
N GLY A 175 12.92 -11.30 8.98
CA GLY A 175 13.78 -10.22 9.47
C GLY A 175 15.12 -10.14 8.74
N LEU A 176 15.73 -11.29 8.43
CA LEU A 176 16.95 -11.37 7.62
C LEU A 176 16.70 -10.89 6.18
N LEU A 177 15.60 -11.35 5.58
CA LEU A 177 15.15 -10.92 4.26
C LEU A 177 14.97 -9.40 4.18
N ASP A 178 14.21 -8.80 5.11
CA ASP A 178 13.98 -7.35 5.15
C ASP A 178 15.30 -6.57 5.22
N CYS A 179 16.29 -7.09 5.97
CA CYS A 179 17.62 -6.49 6.01
C CYS A 179 18.33 -6.52 4.66
N TYR A 180 18.30 -7.64 3.93
CA TYR A 180 18.91 -7.73 2.60
C TYR A 180 18.19 -6.86 1.57
N LEU A 181 16.85 -6.84 1.58
CA LEU A 181 16.05 -5.98 0.70
C LEU A 181 16.34 -4.49 0.94
N LYS A 182 16.44 -4.05 2.20
CA LYS A 182 16.82 -2.66 2.55
C LYS A 182 18.27 -2.35 2.18
N ALA A 183 19.16 -3.34 2.25
CA ALA A 183 20.52 -3.23 1.75
C ALA A 183 20.62 -3.28 0.21
N LYS A 184 19.50 -3.53 -0.49
CA LYS A 184 19.40 -3.72 -1.94
C LYS A 184 20.24 -4.90 -2.47
N ASP A 185 20.50 -5.88 -1.61
CA ASP A 185 21.20 -7.11 -1.97
C ASP A 185 20.15 -8.17 -2.35
N TYR A 186 19.64 -8.08 -3.58
CA TYR A 186 18.56 -8.96 -4.07
C TYR A 186 19.00 -10.42 -4.20
N GLU A 187 20.29 -10.68 -4.44
CA GLU A 187 20.84 -12.03 -4.55
C GLU A 187 20.80 -12.75 -3.20
N GLU A 188 21.33 -12.12 -2.14
CA GLU A 188 21.26 -12.73 -0.80
C GLU A 188 19.84 -12.70 -0.23
N ALA A 189 18.99 -11.74 -0.60
CA ALA A 189 17.56 -11.77 -0.31
C ALA A 189 16.90 -13.03 -0.91
N LYS A 190 17.10 -13.29 -2.20
CA LYS A 190 16.56 -14.47 -2.91
C LYS A 190 17.02 -15.76 -2.23
N LYS A 191 18.32 -15.89 -2.00
CA LYS A 191 18.93 -17.05 -1.33
C LYS A 191 18.39 -17.26 0.08
N THR A 192 18.15 -16.18 0.83
CA THR A 192 17.57 -16.24 2.18
C THR A 192 16.17 -16.86 2.14
N VAL A 193 15.33 -16.43 1.20
CA VAL A 193 13.97 -16.99 1.04
C VAL A 193 14.02 -18.45 0.63
N LEU A 194 14.83 -18.81 -0.37
CA LEU A 194 14.99 -20.19 -0.83
C LEU A 194 15.48 -21.12 0.30
N THR A 195 16.47 -20.68 1.07
CA THR A 195 16.97 -21.45 2.24
C THR A 195 15.88 -21.59 3.31
N GLY A 196 15.11 -20.53 3.57
CA GLY A 196 13.97 -20.59 4.49
C GLY A 196 12.89 -21.58 4.02
N LEU A 197 12.58 -21.60 2.73
CA LEU A 197 11.65 -22.56 2.12
C LEU A 197 12.14 -24.01 2.26
N GLU A 198 13.44 -24.26 2.03
CA GLU A 198 14.05 -25.58 2.23
C GLU A 198 13.94 -26.04 3.70
N VAL A 199 14.26 -25.17 4.65
CA VAL A 199 14.17 -25.47 6.10
C VAL A 199 12.73 -25.70 6.51
N SER A 200 11.79 -24.90 6.00
CA SER A 200 10.35 -25.12 6.20
C SER A 200 9.91 -26.47 5.69
N ASN A 201 10.26 -26.83 4.45
CA ASN A 201 9.87 -28.11 3.87
C ASN A 201 10.44 -29.30 4.68
N ARG A 202 11.65 -29.15 5.23
CA ARG A 202 12.26 -30.15 6.12
C ARG A 202 11.56 -30.27 7.48
N LYS A 203 11.15 -29.15 8.08
CA LYS A 203 10.61 -29.11 9.46
C LYS A 203 9.09 -29.08 9.55
N GLY A 204 8.39 -28.82 8.45
CA GLY A 204 6.93 -28.85 8.37
C GLY A 204 6.22 -27.61 8.94
N TRP A 205 6.90 -26.47 9.09
CA TRP A 205 6.25 -25.20 9.48
C TRP A 205 5.71 -24.44 8.27
N ASP A 206 4.72 -23.56 8.48
CA ASP A 206 4.03 -22.82 7.41
C ASP A 206 4.96 -21.79 6.73
N ASN A 207 4.98 -21.77 5.39
CA ASN A 207 5.89 -20.93 4.61
C ASN A 207 5.22 -20.17 3.46
N LEU A 208 3.89 -20.05 3.46
CA LEU A 208 3.19 -19.27 2.45
C LEU A 208 3.73 -17.84 2.32
N GLU A 209 4.10 -17.22 3.45
CA GLU A 209 4.68 -15.88 3.47
C GLU A 209 6.01 -15.79 2.73
N LEU A 210 6.84 -16.85 2.77
CA LEU A 210 8.09 -16.90 2.01
C LEU A 210 7.84 -16.99 0.50
N TYR A 211 6.78 -17.68 0.06
CA TYR A 211 6.40 -17.69 -1.36
C TYR A 211 6.00 -16.30 -1.85
N TYR A 212 5.34 -15.49 -1.02
CA TYR A 212 5.00 -14.11 -1.39
C TYR A 212 6.25 -13.28 -1.67
N HIS A 213 7.30 -13.47 -0.87
CA HIS A 213 8.55 -12.75 -1.04
C HIS A 213 9.37 -13.24 -2.23
N ILE A 214 9.49 -14.55 -2.46
CA ILE A 214 10.26 -15.03 -3.61
C ILE A 214 9.64 -14.61 -4.93
N ILE A 215 8.30 -14.65 -5.05
CA ILE A 215 7.60 -14.21 -6.26
C ILE A 215 7.80 -12.71 -6.49
N GLN A 216 7.78 -11.89 -5.44
CA GLN A 216 8.11 -10.46 -5.55
C GLN A 216 9.55 -10.23 -6.01
N ILE A 217 10.51 -11.00 -5.48
CA ILE A 217 11.91 -10.93 -5.88
C ILE A 217 12.08 -11.35 -7.34
N ASP A 218 11.39 -12.40 -7.79
CA ASP A 218 11.44 -12.83 -9.18
C ASP A 218 10.89 -11.76 -10.12
N ILE A 219 9.78 -11.11 -9.76
CA ILE A 219 9.25 -9.96 -10.51
C ILE A 219 10.28 -8.83 -10.60
N LEU A 220 10.90 -8.46 -9.46
CA LEU A 220 11.87 -7.36 -9.41
C LEU A 220 13.17 -7.68 -10.15
N SER A 221 13.58 -8.95 -10.18
CA SER A 221 14.78 -9.41 -10.89
C SER A 221 14.54 -9.77 -12.35
N GLY A 222 13.28 -9.80 -12.81
CA GLY A 222 12.91 -10.25 -14.16
C GLY A 222 13.06 -11.76 -14.36
N ASP A 223 13.11 -12.55 -13.28
CA ASP A 223 13.18 -14.02 -13.35
C ASP A 223 11.80 -14.64 -13.59
N HIS A 224 11.32 -14.53 -14.83
CA HIS A 224 10.03 -15.07 -15.25
C HIS A 224 9.92 -16.60 -15.07
N ALA A 225 11.04 -17.32 -15.16
CA ALA A 225 11.06 -18.77 -15.00
C ALA A 225 10.89 -19.16 -13.54
N GLY A 226 11.67 -18.54 -12.64
CA GLY A 226 11.53 -18.70 -11.19
C GLY A 226 10.13 -18.33 -10.72
N MET A 227 9.60 -17.21 -11.20
CA MET A 227 8.25 -16.77 -10.86
C MET A 227 7.19 -17.84 -11.18
N ARG A 228 7.22 -18.43 -12.40
CA ARG A 228 6.28 -19.48 -12.78
C ARG A 228 6.42 -20.73 -11.91
N GLN A 229 7.65 -21.11 -11.58
CA GLN A 229 7.91 -22.23 -10.69
C GLN A 229 7.32 -21.97 -9.29
N HIS A 230 7.62 -20.83 -8.67
CA HIS A 230 7.15 -20.52 -7.32
C HIS A 230 5.63 -20.31 -7.24
N LEU A 231 5.00 -19.79 -8.31
CA LEU A 231 3.54 -19.73 -8.43
C LEU A 231 2.91 -21.13 -8.45
N GLU A 232 3.55 -22.09 -9.13
CA GLU A 232 3.07 -23.46 -9.17
C GLU A 232 3.26 -24.16 -7.80
N GLU A 233 4.39 -23.94 -7.15
CA GLU A 233 4.69 -24.48 -5.82
C GLU A 233 3.71 -23.98 -4.75
N VAL A 234 3.44 -22.67 -4.69
CA VAL A 234 2.48 -22.10 -3.73
C VAL A 234 1.06 -22.60 -4.01
N LYS A 235 0.68 -22.75 -5.29
CA LYS A 235 -0.60 -23.33 -5.69
C LYS A 235 -0.74 -24.78 -5.21
N ASN A 236 0.27 -25.62 -5.45
CA ASN A 236 0.27 -27.02 -5.04
C ASN A 236 0.15 -27.16 -3.51
N LYS A 237 0.89 -26.32 -2.77
CA LYS A 237 0.80 -26.31 -1.31
C LYS A 237 -0.59 -25.90 -0.80
N ALA A 238 -1.23 -24.95 -1.47
CA ALA A 238 -2.60 -24.53 -1.16
C ALA A 238 -3.68 -25.58 -1.50
N VAL A 239 -3.42 -26.44 -2.50
CA VAL A 239 -4.32 -27.57 -2.82
C VAL A 239 -4.34 -28.59 -1.68
N GLU A 240 -3.17 -28.87 -1.10
CA GLU A 240 -2.98 -29.82 0.01
C GLU A 240 -3.65 -29.36 1.31
N LYS A 241 -3.78 -28.05 1.52
CA LYS A 241 -4.34 -27.45 2.74
C LYS A 241 -5.62 -26.67 2.47
N GLU A 242 -6.76 -27.31 2.69
CA GLU A 242 -8.08 -26.72 2.41
C GLU A 242 -8.32 -25.38 3.12
N GLU A 243 -7.81 -25.21 4.34
CA GLU A 243 -7.92 -23.96 5.12
C GLU A 243 -7.17 -22.78 4.49
N GLU A 244 -6.07 -23.04 3.77
CA GLU A 244 -5.22 -22.01 3.16
C GLU A 244 -5.64 -21.69 1.71
N ARG A 245 -6.39 -22.60 1.06
CA ARG A 245 -6.78 -22.51 -0.34
C ARG A 245 -7.38 -21.16 -0.72
N ALA A 246 -8.33 -20.68 0.07
CA ALA A 246 -9.00 -19.40 -0.21
C ALA A 246 -8.06 -18.20 -0.07
N ASN A 247 -7.23 -18.19 0.99
CA ASN A 247 -6.27 -17.11 1.22
C ASN A 247 -5.25 -17.01 0.09
N VAL A 248 -4.73 -18.16 -0.36
CA VAL A 248 -3.77 -18.19 -1.48
C VAL A 248 -4.44 -17.78 -2.79
N ALA A 249 -5.67 -18.21 -3.08
CA ALA A 249 -6.36 -17.80 -4.29
C ALA A 249 -6.56 -16.28 -4.35
N TRP A 250 -6.97 -15.66 -3.24
CA TRP A 250 -7.13 -14.21 -3.14
C TRP A 250 -5.81 -13.46 -3.24
N PHE A 251 -4.74 -13.99 -2.64
CA PHE A 251 -3.40 -13.46 -2.81
C PHE A 251 -2.99 -13.47 -4.29
N LEU A 252 -3.13 -14.62 -4.96
CA LEU A 252 -2.79 -14.76 -6.38
C LEU A 252 -3.62 -13.80 -7.24
N ALA A 253 -4.92 -13.69 -7.00
CA ALA A 253 -5.78 -12.74 -7.73
C ALA A 253 -5.34 -11.27 -7.53
N SER A 254 -5.00 -10.89 -6.30
CA SER A 254 -4.46 -9.55 -6.00
C SER A 254 -3.11 -9.30 -6.67
N LEU A 255 -2.24 -10.31 -6.66
CA LEU A 255 -0.93 -10.26 -7.27
C LEU A 255 -1.04 -10.15 -8.81
N ALA A 256 -1.96 -10.87 -9.43
CA ALA A 256 -2.20 -10.83 -10.87
C ALA A 256 -2.47 -9.38 -11.35
N LYS A 257 -3.31 -8.63 -10.64
CA LYS A 257 -3.55 -7.21 -10.92
C LYS A 257 -2.28 -6.37 -10.86
N LYS A 258 -1.42 -6.60 -9.86
CA LYS A 258 -0.14 -5.88 -9.73
C LYS A 258 0.81 -6.21 -10.87
N ILE A 259 0.87 -7.50 -11.27
CA ILE A 259 1.67 -7.97 -12.39
C ILE A 259 1.17 -7.34 -13.71
N GLN A 260 -0.15 -7.17 -13.87
CA GLN A 260 -0.73 -6.48 -15.03
C GLN A 260 -0.24 -5.03 -15.14
N LEU A 261 -0.21 -4.29 -14.01
CA LEU A 261 0.19 -2.89 -13.97
C LEU A 261 1.66 -2.66 -14.33
N ILE A 262 2.53 -3.64 -14.12
CA ILE A 262 3.94 -3.60 -14.54
C ILE A 262 4.14 -4.08 -15.99
N GLY A 263 3.07 -4.40 -16.71
CA GLY A 263 3.09 -4.75 -18.13
C GLY A 263 3.37 -6.23 -18.44
N LEU A 264 3.51 -7.08 -17.42
CA LEU A 264 3.80 -8.52 -17.56
C LEU A 264 2.51 -9.32 -17.81
N SER A 265 1.95 -9.18 -19.01
CA SER A 265 0.61 -9.71 -19.31
C SER A 265 0.52 -11.24 -19.23
N GLU A 266 1.54 -11.98 -19.69
CA GLU A 266 1.52 -13.45 -19.66
C GLU A 266 1.55 -13.99 -18.22
N GLU A 267 2.42 -13.43 -17.38
CA GLU A 267 2.53 -13.78 -15.96
C GLU A 267 1.28 -13.41 -15.18
N SER A 268 0.71 -12.24 -15.49
CA SER A 268 -0.55 -11.76 -14.94
C SER A 268 -1.69 -12.74 -15.21
N THR A 269 -1.86 -13.17 -16.47
CA THR A 269 -2.85 -14.18 -16.86
C THR A 269 -2.61 -15.52 -16.17
N ALA A 270 -1.36 -16.02 -16.16
CA ALA A 270 -1.04 -17.28 -15.50
C ALA A 270 -1.36 -17.24 -13.98
N THR A 271 -1.12 -16.09 -13.34
CA THR A 271 -1.37 -15.92 -11.91
C THR A 271 -2.87 -15.92 -11.58
N ILE A 272 -3.71 -15.23 -12.36
CA ILE A 272 -5.15 -15.22 -12.13
C ILE A 272 -5.80 -16.58 -12.46
N ASP A 273 -5.26 -17.30 -13.45
CA ASP A 273 -5.72 -18.65 -13.78
C ASP A 273 -5.36 -19.66 -12.67
N ALA A 274 -4.19 -19.51 -12.04
CA ALA A 274 -3.84 -20.28 -10.84
C ALA A 274 -4.81 -20.00 -9.68
N ALA A 275 -5.22 -18.74 -9.48
CA ALA A 275 -6.24 -18.39 -8.49
C ALA A 275 -7.59 -19.06 -8.76
N LEU A 276 -8.05 -19.05 -10.01
CA LEU A 276 -9.30 -19.72 -10.42
C LEU A 276 -9.20 -21.24 -10.41
N THR A 277 -8.00 -21.81 -10.52
CA THR A 277 -7.81 -23.25 -10.30
C THR A 277 -8.08 -23.63 -8.84
N LEU A 278 -7.68 -22.77 -7.90
CA LEU A 278 -7.93 -22.97 -6.47
C LEU A 278 -9.40 -22.70 -6.10
N LEU A 279 -10.00 -21.65 -6.67
CA LEU A 279 -11.40 -21.27 -6.44
C LEU A 279 -12.16 -21.05 -7.77
N PRO A 280 -12.60 -22.12 -8.44
CA PRO A 280 -13.19 -22.03 -9.78
C PRO A 280 -14.55 -21.36 -9.83
N ASP A 281 -15.25 -21.24 -8.70
CA ASP A 281 -16.59 -20.66 -8.62
C ASP A 281 -16.63 -19.29 -7.93
N ASP A 282 -15.48 -18.74 -7.54
CA ASP A 282 -15.42 -17.43 -6.90
C ASP A 282 -15.79 -16.32 -7.89
N LYS A 283 -16.86 -15.59 -7.57
CA LYS A 283 -17.42 -14.54 -8.44
C LYS A 283 -16.52 -13.32 -8.51
N GLU A 284 -15.84 -12.97 -7.43
CA GLU A 284 -15.00 -11.79 -7.38
C GLU A 284 -13.69 -12.03 -8.12
N ILE A 285 -13.07 -13.21 -7.99
CA ILE A 285 -11.88 -13.58 -8.77
C ILE A 285 -12.22 -13.63 -10.27
N LYS A 286 -13.37 -14.20 -10.66
CA LYS A 286 -13.85 -14.15 -12.06
C LYS A 286 -14.05 -12.73 -12.56
N LYS A 287 -14.58 -11.84 -11.72
CA LYS A 287 -14.74 -10.42 -12.05
C LYS A 287 -13.39 -9.75 -12.25
N ILE A 288 -12.41 -9.99 -11.38
CA ILE A 288 -11.04 -9.49 -11.52
C ILE A 288 -10.45 -9.95 -12.85
N LYS A 289 -10.53 -11.25 -13.18
CA LYS A 289 -10.05 -11.76 -14.48
C LYS A 289 -10.70 -11.03 -15.65
N LYS A 290 -12.02 -10.86 -15.61
CA LYS A 290 -12.76 -10.18 -16.69
C LYS A 290 -12.32 -8.72 -16.85
N GLU A 291 -12.12 -8.00 -15.74
CA GLU A 291 -11.59 -6.62 -15.77
C GLU A 291 -10.19 -6.58 -16.39
N MET A 292 -9.32 -7.51 -16.03
CA MET A 292 -7.97 -7.62 -16.58
C MET A 292 -7.97 -7.95 -18.08
N ASP A 293 -8.79 -8.92 -18.50
CA ASP A 293 -8.92 -9.31 -19.91
C ASP A 293 -9.44 -8.13 -20.76
N MET A 294 -10.42 -7.38 -20.25
CA MET A 294 -10.93 -6.16 -20.90
C MET A 294 -9.84 -5.09 -21.03
N GLU A 295 -9.08 -4.86 -19.96
CA GLU A 295 -8.01 -3.87 -19.95
C GLU A 295 -6.89 -4.22 -20.96
N HIS A 296 -6.53 -5.50 -21.05
CA HIS A 296 -5.58 -6.02 -22.02
C HIS A 296 -6.07 -5.82 -23.46
N ASP A 297 -7.35 -6.12 -23.73
CA ASP A 297 -7.91 -5.94 -25.07
C ASP A 297 -7.95 -4.47 -25.48
N ILE A 298 -8.33 -3.57 -24.56
CA ILE A 298 -8.27 -2.11 -24.80
C ILE A 298 -6.83 -1.67 -25.11
N LEU A 299 -5.79 -2.17 -24.40
CA LEU A 299 -4.38 -1.85 -24.71
C LEU A 299 -4.01 -2.31 -26.12
N SER A 300 -4.42 -3.53 -26.49
CA SER A 300 -4.18 -4.09 -27.82
C SER A 300 -4.86 -3.25 -28.92
N GLN A 301 -6.09 -2.79 -28.68
CA GLN A 301 -6.81 -1.93 -29.61
C GLN A 301 -6.15 -0.54 -29.74
N ILE A 302 -5.69 0.07 -28.64
CA ILE A 302 -4.97 1.36 -28.67
C ILE A 302 -3.71 1.25 -29.52
N LYS A 303 -2.87 0.23 -29.30
CA LYS A 303 -1.67 0.00 -30.11
C LYS A 303 -1.97 -0.19 -31.61
N LYS A 304 -3.09 -0.86 -31.94
CA LYS A 304 -3.54 -1.00 -33.33
C LYS A 304 -3.99 0.34 -33.91
N LEU A 305 -4.71 1.14 -33.11
CA LEU A 305 -5.16 2.47 -33.49
C LEU A 305 -3.99 3.44 -33.72
N GLU A 306 -2.98 3.42 -32.86
CA GLU A 306 -1.74 4.20 -33.03
C GLU A 306 -1.03 3.88 -34.36
N ALA A 307 -1.06 2.61 -34.77
CA ALA A 307 -0.45 2.13 -36.01
C ALA A 307 -1.37 2.25 -37.24
N ASP A 308 -2.61 2.68 -37.09
CA ASP A 308 -3.59 2.77 -38.19
C ASP A 308 -3.44 4.10 -38.94
N PRO A 309 -2.86 4.12 -40.16
CA PRO A 309 -2.63 5.37 -40.89
C PRO A 309 -3.92 6.02 -41.39
N SER A 310 -5.07 5.34 -41.25
CA SER A 310 -6.38 5.85 -41.67
C SER A 310 -7.08 6.66 -40.58
N ILE A 311 -6.55 6.72 -39.37
CA ILE A 311 -7.10 7.50 -38.26
C ILE A 311 -5.96 8.32 -37.68
N ASN A 312 -6.21 9.61 -37.39
CA ASN A 312 -5.20 10.46 -36.78
C ASN A 312 -4.77 9.87 -35.42
N SER A 313 -3.46 9.66 -35.23
CA SER A 313 -2.88 9.03 -34.03
C SER A 313 -3.17 9.81 -32.75
N HIS A 314 -3.47 11.11 -32.85
CA HIS A 314 -3.92 11.94 -31.73
C HIS A 314 -5.15 11.36 -31.01
N LEU A 315 -6.06 10.69 -31.75
CA LEU A 315 -7.20 10.03 -31.11
C LEU A 315 -6.76 8.85 -30.23
N ALA A 316 -5.68 8.16 -30.60
CA ALA A 316 -5.12 7.08 -29.78
C ALA A 316 -4.48 7.65 -28.50
N GLU A 317 -3.68 8.70 -28.62
CA GLU A 317 -3.07 9.40 -27.48
C GLU A 317 -4.14 9.91 -26.50
N MET A 318 -5.19 10.55 -27.01
CA MET A 318 -6.30 11.03 -26.19
C MET A 318 -7.00 9.90 -25.41
N LEU A 319 -7.17 8.73 -26.03
CA LEU A 319 -7.84 7.59 -25.42
C LEU A 319 -6.93 6.83 -24.45
N ASP A 320 -5.63 6.74 -24.76
CA ASP A 320 -4.65 6.14 -23.86
C ASP A 320 -4.48 6.99 -22.59
N PHE A 321 -4.45 8.31 -22.72
CA PHE A 321 -4.38 9.20 -21.57
C PHE A 321 -5.60 9.07 -20.63
N GLU A 322 -6.81 8.89 -21.17
CA GLU A 322 -8.02 8.69 -20.36
C GLU A 322 -7.89 7.50 -19.40
N ARG A 323 -7.12 6.47 -19.78
CA ARG A 323 -6.88 5.28 -18.96
C ARG A 323 -5.86 5.48 -17.86
N HIS A 324 -4.93 6.42 -18.07
CA HIS A 324 -3.87 6.75 -17.13
C HIS A 324 -4.27 7.91 -16.21
N LEU A 325 -5.53 8.37 -16.26
CA LEU A 325 -6.06 9.35 -15.33
C LEU A 325 -5.85 8.85 -13.90
N CYS A 326 -5.22 9.68 -13.07
CA CYS A 326 -5.01 9.33 -11.67
C CYS A 326 -6.36 9.17 -10.94
N ASN A 327 -6.39 8.38 -9.87
CA ASN A 327 -7.60 8.17 -9.07
C ASN A 327 -8.12 9.44 -8.36
N ASP A 328 -7.33 10.52 -8.34
CA ASP A 328 -7.75 11.81 -7.80
C ASP A 328 -8.55 12.61 -8.84
N THR A 329 -9.88 12.56 -8.71
CA THR A 329 -10.82 13.34 -9.54
C THR A 329 -10.62 14.87 -9.46
N SER A 330 -9.87 15.35 -8.47
CA SER A 330 -9.52 16.77 -8.30
C SER A 330 -8.16 17.15 -8.89
N CYS A 331 -7.39 16.19 -9.42
CA CYS A 331 -6.08 16.44 -9.99
C CYS A 331 -6.16 17.44 -11.15
N LEU A 332 -5.62 18.63 -10.90
CA LEU A 332 -5.65 19.73 -11.86
C LEU A 332 -4.78 19.43 -13.08
N ASP A 333 -3.66 18.73 -12.87
CA ASP A 333 -2.73 18.32 -13.91
C ASP A 333 -3.41 17.42 -14.96
N CYS A 334 -3.97 16.29 -14.53
CA CYS A 334 -4.66 15.36 -15.43
C CYS A 334 -5.83 16.03 -16.18
N ARG A 335 -6.57 16.92 -15.50
CA ARG A 335 -7.69 17.65 -16.12
C ARG A 335 -7.26 18.65 -17.18
N ILE A 336 -6.11 19.30 -17.01
CA ILE A 336 -5.57 20.26 -17.97
C ILE A 336 -5.01 19.48 -19.18
N THR A 337 -4.26 18.40 -18.95
CA THR A 337 -3.74 17.56 -20.03
C THR A 337 -4.86 16.95 -20.87
N GLN A 338 -5.87 16.34 -20.23
CA GLN A 338 -7.06 15.84 -20.94
C GLN A 338 -7.77 16.95 -21.74
N PHE A 339 -7.82 18.16 -21.18
CA PHE A 339 -8.43 19.31 -21.86
C PHE A 339 -7.67 19.70 -23.12
N PHE A 340 -6.34 19.73 -23.10
CA PHE A 340 -5.54 20.04 -24.29
C PHE A 340 -5.76 19.00 -25.40
N LEU A 341 -5.68 17.70 -25.07
CA LEU A 341 -5.93 16.61 -26.02
C LEU A 341 -7.33 16.72 -26.66
N GLU A 342 -8.35 17.03 -25.86
CA GLU A 342 -9.71 17.26 -26.37
C GLU A 342 -9.82 18.56 -27.18
N MET A 343 -9.09 19.62 -26.79
CA MET A 343 -9.15 20.93 -27.44
C MET A 343 -8.60 20.89 -28.86
N ASP A 344 -7.53 20.14 -29.11
CA ASP A 344 -6.96 19.95 -30.46
C ASP A 344 -8.00 19.35 -31.41
N VAL A 345 -8.75 18.36 -30.94
CA VAL A 345 -9.87 17.76 -31.68
C VAL A 345 -11.00 18.77 -31.88
N VAL A 346 -11.27 19.65 -30.92
CA VAL A 346 -12.33 20.67 -31.03
C VAL A 346 -11.96 21.78 -32.01
N ILE A 347 -10.69 22.22 -32.01
CA ILE A 347 -10.19 23.27 -32.92
C ILE A 347 -10.27 22.78 -34.37
N GLU A 348 -9.85 21.54 -34.62
CA GLU A 348 -9.86 20.94 -35.95
C GLU A 348 -11.03 19.99 -36.18
N ILE A 349 -12.16 20.16 -35.50
CA ILE A 349 -13.28 19.21 -35.48
C ILE A 349 -13.74 18.71 -36.87
N LYS A 350 -13.60 19.54 -37.91
CA LYS A 350 -13.95 19.19 -39.29
C LYS A 350 -13.01 18.13 -39.89
N SER A 351 -11.71 18.15 -39.57
CA SER A 351 -10.75 17.12 -39.99
C SER A 351 -11.04 15.82 -39.26
N TYR A 352 -11.21 15.88 -37.93
CA TYR A 352 -11.41 14.71 -37.07
C TYR A 352 -12.75 13.99 -37.24
N ARG A 353 -13.80 14.62 -37.80
CA ARG A 353 -15.11 13.96 -37.98
C ARG A 353 -15.04 12.63 -38.74
N LYS A 354 -14.22 12.58 -39.80
CA LYS A 354 -14.06 11.34 -40.58
C LYS A 354 -13.33 10.28 -39.77
N ASP A 355 -12.33 10.70 -39.00
CA ASP A 355 -11.51 9.83 -38.16
C ASP A 355 -12.32 9.26 -36.98
N ILE A 356 -13.15 10.09 -36.32
CA ILE A 356 -14.07 9.65 -35.26
C ILE A 356 -15.12 8.66 -35.81
N LEU A 357 -15.63 8.85 -37.03
CA LEU A 357 -16.53 7.87 -37.67
C LEU A 357 -15.82 6.55 -38.00
N ARG A 358 -14.55 6.61 -38.43
CA ARG A 358 -13.72 5.42 -38.64
C ARG A 358 -13.44 4.70 -37.33
N LEU A 359 -13.07 5.43 -36.28
CA LEU A 359 -12.89 4.93 -34.91
C LEU A 359 -14.16 4.20 -34.44
N LYS A 360 -15.33 4.83 -34.55
CA LYS A 360 -16.62 4.22 -34.17
C LYS A 360 -16.90 2.88 -34.85
N LYS A 361 -16.43 2.72 -36.09
CA LYS A 361 -16.66 1.52 -36.91
C LYS A 361 -15.61 0.44 -36.65
N SER A 362 -14.33 0.82 -36.62
CA SER A 362 -13.19 -0.10 -36.55
C SER A 362 -12.81 -0.47 -35.13
N TYR A 363 -13.06 0.41 -34.16
CA TYR A 363 -12.70 0.28 -32.74
C TYR A 363 -13.88 0.74 -31.85
N PRO A 364 -15.03 0.03 -31.90
CA PRO A 364 -16.24 0.46 -31.20
C PRO A 364 -16.08 0.54 -29.68
N GLU A 365 -15.23 -0.31 -29.08
CA GLU A 365 -14.97 -0.29 -27.64
C GLU A 365 -14.15 0.94 -27.23
N LEU A 366 -13.14 1.30 -28.02
CA LEU A 366 -12.39 2.54 -27.83
C LEU A 366 -13.28 3.78 -27.99
N TYR A 367 -14.24 3.74 -28.91
CA TYR A 367 -15.22 4.81 -29.07
C TYR A 367 -16.07 5.01 -27.80
N GLU A 368 -16.44 3.92 -27.13
CA GLU A 368 -17.28 4.00 -25.93
C GLU A 368 -16.58 4.70 -24.76
N ILE A 369 -15.25 4.66 -24.68
CA ILE A 369 -14.44 5.31 -23.63
C ILE A 369 -14.76 6.81 -23.53
N LYS A 370 -14.87 7.52 -24.67
CA LYS A 370 -15.23 8.95 -24.73
C LYS A 370 -16.48 9.20 -25.57
N LYS A 371 -17.47 8.31 -25.49
CA LYS A 371 -18.71 8.35 -26.28
C LYS A 371 -19.39 9.72 -26.30
N GLU A 372 -19.59 10.33 -25.14
CA GLU A 372 -20.32 11.61 -25.02
C GLU A 372 -19.62 12.75 -25.76
N PHE A 373 -18.29 12.79 -25.67
CA PHE A 373 -17.45 13.75 -26.39
C PHE A 373 -17.55 13.51 -27.90
N PHE A 374 -17.36 12.27 -28.35
CA PHE A 374 -17.42 11.91 -29.77
C PHE A 374 -18.81 12.15 -30.38
N ASP A 375 -19.88 11.75 -29.71
CA ASP A 375 -21.26 11.98 -30.16
C ASP A 375 -21.55 13.49 -30.31
N THR A 376 -20.97 14.32 -29.43
CA THR A 376 -21.09 15.78 -29.53
C THR A 376 -20.25 16.33 -30.69
N ALA A 377 -19.02 15.85 -30.88
CA ALA A 377 -18.13 16.28 -31.95
C ALA A 377 -18.68 15.93 -33.36
N LEU A 378 -19.34 14.77 -33.47
CA LEU A 378 -20.01 14.31 -34.69
C LEU A 378 -21.30 15.07 -35.01
N ASN A 379 -21.84 15.88 -34.10
CA ASN A 379 -23.09 16.60 -34.30
C ASN A 379 -22.84 18.06 -34.73
N PRO A 380 -23.04 18.43 -36.01
CA PRO A 380 -22.75 19.78 -36.49
C PRO A 380 -23.58 20.87 -35.82
N ARG A 381 -24.78 20.53 -35.32
CA ARG A 381 -25.65 21.49 -34.61
C ARG A 381 -25.12 21.83 -33.22
N LYS A 382 -24.23 21.01 -32.66
CA LYS A 382 -23.60 21.22 -31.35
C LYS A 382 -22.19 21.79 -31.46
N GLU A 383 -21.66 22.00 -32.66
CA GLU A 383 -20.27 22.46 -32.90
C GLU A 383 -19.98 23.79 -32.18
N GLU A 384 -20.82 24.80 -32.37
CA GLU A 384 -20.67 26.10 -31.72
C GLU A 384 -20.79 25.99 -30.19
N HIS A 385 -21.69 25.14 -29.70
CA HIS A 385 -21.85 24.90 -28.27
C HIS A 385 -20.61 24.22 -27.66
N LEU A 386 -20.06 23.24 -28.36
CA LEU A 386 -18.85 22.52 -27.95
C LEU A 386 -17.66 23.49 -27.91
N PHE A 387 -17.45 24.26 -28.98
CA PHE A 387 -16.39 25.27 -29.04
C PHE A 387 -16.50 26.29 -27.89
N ASN A 388 -17.70 26.82 -27.65
CA ASN A 388 -17.93 27.76 -26.54
C ASN A 388 -17.70 27.12 -25.16
N THR A 389 -17.99 25.83 -25.01
CA THR A 389 -17.73 25.08 -23.77
C THR A 389 -16.23 24.95 -23.53
N TYR A 390 -15.45 24.58 -24.54
CA TYR A 390 -14.00 24.45 -24.44
C TYR A 390 -13.31 25.80 -24.28
N ARG A 391 -13.81 26.87 -24.93
CA ARG A 391 -13.33 28.24 -24.69
C ARG A 391 -13.52 28.69 -23.24
N LYS A 392 -14.64 28.34 -22.60
CA LYS A 392 -14.84 28.60 -21.16
C LYS A 392 -13.90 27.79 -20.29
N LYS A 393 -13.64 26.51 -20.64
CA LYS A 393 -12.64 25.68 -19.96
C LYS A 393 -11.24 26.28 -20.10
N TYR A 394 -10.84 26.73 -21.28
CA TYR A 394 -9.57 27.43 -21.54
C TYR A 394 -9.39 28.61 -20.60
N ASN A 395 -10.34 29.56 -20.58
CA ASN A 395 -10.27 30.74 -19.72
C ASN A 395 -10.18 30.37 -18.23
N LYS A 396 -10.88 29.32 -17.82
CA LYS A 396 -10.84 28.82 -16.45
C LYS A 396 -9.45 28.25 -16.12
N TYR A 397 -8.90 27.39 -16.98
CA TYR A 397 -7.62 26.72 -16.73
C TYR A 397 -6.43 27.67 -16.86
N ASN A 398 -6.42 28.56 -17.86
CA ASN A 398 -5.42 29.62 -17.97
C ASN A 398 -5.38 30.52 -16.72
N LYS A 399 -6.54 30.83 -16.12
CA LYS A 399 -6.58 31.57 -14.84
C LYS A 399 -6.01 30.77 -13.65
N LEU A 400 -6.13 29.45 -13.67
CA LEU A 400 -5.68 28.59 -12.57
C LEU A 400 -4.19 28.24 -12.67
N CYS A 401 -3.68 28.03 -13.88
CA CYS A 401 -2.30 27.63 -14.18
C CYS A 401 -1.80 28.34 -15.44
N PRO A 402 -1.57 29.66 -15.41
CA PRO A 402 -1.18 30.44 -16.59
C PRO A 402 0.12 29.94 -17.23
N GLU A 403 1.04 29.37 -16.44
CA GLU A 403 2.34 28.88 -16.92
C GLU A 403 2.21 27.74 -17.95
N ARG A 404 1.05 27.08 -18.04
CA ARG A 404 0.77 26.03 -19.03
C ARG A 404 0.13 26.52 -20.32
N PHE A 405 -0.23 27.79 -20.37
CA PHE A 405 -1.01 28.39 -21.46
C PHE A 405 -0.28 29.57 -22.12
N THR A 406 0.85 29.99 -21.56
CA THR A 406 1.79 30.88 -22.20
C THR A 406 2.55 30.11 -23.27
N PRO A 407 2.61 30.60 -24.53
CA PRO A 407 3.59 30.10 -25.50
C PRO A 407 4.99 30.15 -24.88
N ASP A 408 5.84 29.16 -25.16
CA ASP A 408 7.26 29.31 -24.86
C ASP A 408 7.75 30.58 -25.60
N ASP A 409 8.40 31.51 -24.89
CA ASP A 409 8.92 32.79 -25.42
C ASP A 409 10.02 32.60 -26.52
N ASP A 410 10.13 31.42 -27.12
CA ASP A 410 11.14 31.06 -28.13
C ASP A 410 10.60 30.96 -29.58
N ASP A 411 9.29 31.08 -29.80
CA ASP A 411 8.70 31.15 -31.15
C ASP A 411 8.34 32.61 -31.53
N ASP A 412 9.38 33.42 -31.76
CA ASP A 412 9.30 34.72 -32.45
C ASP A 412 8.97 34.52 -33.96
N GLU A 413 7.76 34.07 -34.30
CA GLU A 413 7.22 34.19 -35.67
C GLU A 413 5.85 34.90 -35.66
N ASP A 414 5.93 36.21 -35.86
CA ASP A 414 4.93 37.10 -36.45
C ASP A 414 3.50 37.07 -35.86
N GLU A 415 3.33 37.63 -34.67
CA GLU A 415 2.00 38.05 -34.17
C GLU A 415 1.51 39.31 -34.91
N GLU A 416 0.58 39.15 -35.86
CA GLU A 416 -0.34 40.22 -36.25
C GLU A 416 -1.25 40.57 -35.05
N GLU A 417 -0.88 41.64 -34.34
CA GLU A 417 -1.56 42.18 -33.16
C GLU A 417 -3.05 42.51 -33.44
N TYR A 418 -3.96 41.65 -32.97
CA TYR A 418 -5.40 41.85 -33.09
C TYR A 418 -5.88 42.88 -32.04
N TYR A 419 -5.97 44.16 -32.43
CA TYR A 419 -6.47 45.24 -31.57
C TYR A 419 -7.95 45.02 -31.17
N ILE A 420 -8.21 44.71 -29.89
CA ILE A 420 -9.56 44.68 -29.31
C ILE A 420 -9.89 46.08 -28.77
N PRO A 421 -10.87 46.82 -29.33
CA PRO A 421 -11.20 48.15 -28.83
C PRO A 421 -11.88 48.07 -27.46
N GLU A 422 -11.31 48.73 -26.45
CA GLU A 422 -11.98 48.88 -25.16
C GLU A 422 -13.30 49.65 -25.28
N THR A 423 -14.27 49.29 -24.44
CA THR A 423 -15.58 49.96 -24.41
C THR A 423 -15.45 51.37 -23.80
N TYR A 424 -15.64 52.40 -24.63
CA TYR A 424 -15.56 53.81 -24.21
C TYR A 424 -16.59 54.15 -23.12
N ARG A 425 -16.12 54.43 -21.91
CA ARG A 425 -16.92 54.99 -20.82
C ARG A 425 -16.88 56.52 -20.89
N ARG A 426 -18.04 57.16 -21.09
CA ARG A 426 -18.14 58.63 -21.13
C ARG A 426 -17.77 59.24 -19.78
N PRO A 427 -16.93 60.28 -19.73
CA PRO A 427 -16.56 60.94 -18.48
C PRO A 427 -17.71 61.76 -17.88
N GLU A 428 -18.69 62.16 -18.69
CA GLU A 428 -19.84 62.96 -18.24
C GLU A 428 -21.16 62.19 -18.28
N PRO A 429 -22.09 62.46 -17.35
CA PRO A 429 -23.42 61.87 -17.35
C PRO A 429 -24.15 62.14 -18.68
N LYS A 430 -24.83 61.12 -19.21
CA LYS A 430 -25.63 61.27 -20.42
C LYS A 430 -26.79 62.24 -20.15
N VAL A 431 -26.82 63.37 -20.86
CA VAL A 431 -27.92 64.35 -20.78
C VAL A 431 -29.26 63.67 -21.04
N GLY A 432 -30.17 63.75 -20.09
CA GLY A 432 -31.50 63.17 -20.16
C GLY A 432 -32.40 63.93 -21.13
N ARG A 433 -33.33 63.23 -21.79
CA ARG A 433 -34.25 63.82 -22.79
C ARG A 433 -35.04 65.03 -22.27
N ASN A 434 -35.31 65.13 -20.98
CA ASN A 434 -36.08 66.22 -20.37
C ASN A 434 -35.22 67.30 -19.70
N ASP A 435 -33.91 67.14 -19.66
CA ASP A 435 -32.98 68.08 -19.03
C ASP A 435 -32.81 69.35 -19.89
N PRO A 436 -32.33 70.47 -19.32
CA PRO A 436 -31.97 71.65 -20.11
C PRO A 436 -30.98 71.29 -21.22
N CYS A 437 -31.21 71.81 -22.42
CA CYS A 437 -30.34 71.51 -23.55
C CYS A 437 -28.98 72.20 -23.37
N PRO A 438 -27.85 71.48 -23.48
CA PRO A 438 -26.52 72.02 -23.19
C PRO A 438 -26.06 73.11 -24.19
N CYS A 439 -26.77 73.30 -25.30
CA CYS A 439 -26.52 74.41 -26.24
C CYS A 439 -26.95 75.79 -25.71
N GLY A 440 -27.52 75.88 -24.50
CA GLY A 440 -27.90 77.16 -23.88
C GLY A 440 -29.21 77.75 -24.41
N SER A 441 -29.99 77.02 -25.21
CA SER A 441 -31.23 77.51 -25.84
C SER A 441 -32.41 77.74 -24.88
N GLY A 442 -32.28 77.37 -23.60
CA GLY A 442 -33.36 77.43 -22.61
C GLY A 442 -34.48 76.39 -22.78
N LYS A 443 -34.40 75.51 -23.80
CA LYS A 443 -35.38 74.44 -24.05
C LYS A 443 -34.92 73.09 -23.48
N LYS A 444 -35.85 72.14 -23.25
CA LYS A 444 -35.53 70.75 -22.90
C LYS A 444 -34.82 70.02 -24.06
N TYR A 445 -33.87 69.14 -23.76
CA TYR A 445 -33.02 68.47 -24.76
C TYR A 445 -33.83 67.82 -25.90
N LYS A 446 -34.91 67.09 -25.60
CA LYS A 446 -35.79 66.46 -26.60
C LYS A 446 -36.53 67.42 -27.54
N LYS A 447 -36.64 68.70 -27.18
CA LYS A 447 -37.30 69.76 -27.96
C LYS A 447 -36.26 70.67 -28.66
N CYS A 448 -34.97 70.31 -28.59
CA CYS A 448 -33.85 71.03 -29.16
C CYS A 448 -32.87 70.02 -29.79
N CYS A 449 -31.61 69.95 -29.35
CA CYS A 449 -30.58 69.10 -29.98
C CYS A 449 -30.87 67.59 -29.94
N GLY A 450 -31.71 67.12 -29.03
CA GLY A 450 -32.16 65.73 -28.94
C GLY A 450 -33.55 65.46 -29.55
N GLY A 451 -34.09 66.42 -30.30
CA GLY A 451 -35.32 66.27 -31.06
C GLY A 451 -35.01 65.73 -32.46
N SER A 452 -35.39 64.48 -32.71
CA SER A 452 -35.63 63.95 -34.06
C SER A 452 -37.12 64.01 -34.34
#